data_AF-A0AAN8Y4B8-F1
#
_entry.id   AF-A0AAN8Y4B8-F1
#
_cell.length_a   1.000
_cell.length_b   1.000
_cell.length_c   1.000
_cell.angle_alpha   90.00
_cell.angle_beta   90.00
_cell.angle_gamma   90.00
#
_symmetry.space_group_name_H-M   'P 1'
#
loop_
_entity.id
_entity.type
_entity.pdbx_description
1 polymer ?
#
loop_
_entity_poly.entity_id
_entity_poly.type
_entity_poly.pdbx_seq_one_letter_code
_entity_poly.pdbx_strand_id
1 'polypeptide(L)'
;MLNKFWGAQQPQQRPQEGNNESCYPPSVGSSQSPGSSRPGTPSPSSSGNFGVQRPTDRASSVSRVSPAEAAGIITAIKDKSLEELRDLLCHQDGYHNLLLSLEPVKTQNKVRDDLRNETLQLARENLEKEPRIMELRNQCRIIRTTELAAAQEKLHELERRKEELLKFYSPASLLHRLQGGAALLALNLGTGGVVDRTVFPNLGNSDYIKPFLRRPDDAMRKTEEESENLDKQLLEGEIDLAAFVQKYKKLRQSYHKRALTHLAAKTSITG
;
A
#
# COMPACT_ATOMS: atom_id res chain seq x y z
N MET A 1 15.34 7.95 1.81
CA MET A 1 14.91 6.84 2.69
C MET A 1 13.43 7.06 3.00
N LEU A 2 12.53 6.40 2.28
CA LEU A 2 11.08 6.54 2.50
C LEU A 2 10.57 5.21 3.05
N ASN A 3 9.98 5.27 4.25
CA ASN A 3 9.66 4.11 5.07
C ASN A 3 8.68 3.15 4.40
N LYS A 4 9.09 1.88 4.42
CA LYS A 4 8.29 0.68 4.15
C LYS A 4 7.42 0.42 5.38
N PHE A 5 6.10 0.32 5.25
CA PHE A 5 5.28 -0.67 5.99
C PHE A 5 3.79 -0.56 5.62
N TRP A 6 3.29 -1.44 4.74
CA TRP A 6 2.05 -2.14 5.04
C TRP A 6 2.03 -3.49 4.34
N GLY A 7 1.67 -4.51 5.12
CA GLY A 7 1.89 -5.91 4.86
C GLY A 7 1.01 -6.53 3.77
N ALA A 8 1.49 -7.67 3.31
CA ALA A 8 0.86 -8.56 2.37
C ALA A 8 -0.50 -9.08 2.87
N GLN A 9 -1.47 -9.18 1.95
CA GLN A 9 -2.47 -10.24 1.89
C GLN A 9 -3.07 -10.28 0.48
N GLN A 10 -3.08 -11.47 -0.12
CA GLN A 10 -3.88 -11.89 -1.28
C GLN A 10 -4.21 -13.39 -1.07
N PRO A 11 -5.24 -13.97 -1.73
CA PRO A 11 -6.12 -13.40 -2.76
C PRO A 11 -7.65 -13.69 -2.61
N GLN A 12 -8.42 -13.18 -3.58
CA GLN A 12 -9.66 -13.73 -4.18
C GLN A 12 -10.98 -12.95 -3.94
N GLN A 13 -11.40 -12.13 -4.91
CA GLN A 13 -12.55 -12.40 -5.83
C GLN A 13 -12.97 -11.14 -6.64
N ARG A 14 -13.11 -11.36 -7.96
CA ARG A 14 -13.91 -10.71 -9.05
C ARG A 14 -14.41 -9.25 -8.92
N PRO A 15 -14.35 -8.41 -9.99
CA PRO A 15 -14.82 -7.03 -9.95
C PRO A 15 -16.36 -6.97 -10.01
N GLN A 16 -16.99 -6.26 -9.07
CA GLN A 16 -18.33 -5.71 -9.25
C GLN A 16 -18.20 -4.22 -9.53
N GLU A 17 -18.63 -3.82 -10.72
CA GLU A 17 -19.01 -2.44 -11.04
C GLU A 17 -20.11 -2.01 -10.05
N GLY A 18 -19.86 -0.93 -9.32
CA GLY A 18 -20.73 -0.46 -8.25
C GLY A 18 -20.71 1.06 -8.16
N ASN A 19 -21.75 1.64 -8.72
CA ASN A 19 -22.32 2.97 -8.52
C ASN A 19 -21.74 3.80 -7.36
N ASN A 20 -21.11 4.94 -7.69
CA ASN A 20 -20.61 5.90 -6.70
C ASN A 20 -21.73 6.85 -6.29
N GLU A 21 -22.47 6.52 -5.24
CA GLU A 21 -23.39 7.48 -4.60
C GLU A 21 -22.95 7.84 -3.17
N SER A 22 -22.82 9.16 -2.99
CA SER A 22 -23.09 9.93 -1.77
C SER A 22 -22.07 9.93 -0.62
N CYS A 23 -21.56 11.14 -0.34
CA CYS A 23 -20.68 11.49 0.78
C CYS A 23 -21.39 11.59 2.15
N TYR A 24 -22.55 10.97 2.36
CA TYR A 24 -23.23 11.00 3.66
C TYR A 24 -23.90 9.66 3.98
N PRO A 25 -23.73 9.11 5.19
CA PRO A 25 -24.41 7.88 5.60
C PRO A 25 -25.87 8.16 5.99
N PRO A 26 -26.85 7.30 5.61
CA PRO A 26 -28.21 7.44 6.12
C PRO A 26 -28.27 6.82 7.53
N SER A 27 -28.69 7.63 8.51
CA SER A 27 -29.07 7.14 9.83
C SER A 27 -30.47 6.55 9.76
N VAL A 28 -30.60 5.25 9.99
CA VAL A 28 -31.88 4.58 10.24
C VAL A 28 -31.88 4.04 11.65
N GLY A 29 -32.82 4.52 12.47
CA GLY A 29 -33.12 3.96 13.78
C GLY A 29 -34.14 2.83 13.65
N SER A 30 -33.96 1.76 14.42
CA SER A 30 -35.00 1.11 15.25
C SER A 30 -34.47 -0.16 15.94
N SER A 31 -34.41 -0.07 17.27
CA SER A 31 -34.85 -1.03 18.30
C SER A 31 -34.36 -2.50 18.37
N GLN A 32 -33.81 -2.78 19.57
CA GLN A 32 -33.97 -3.94 20.47
C GLN A 32 -33.15 -5.23 20.23
N SER A 33 -32.12 -5.45 21.06
CA SER A 33 -32.07 -6.56 22.06
C SER A 33 -30.72 -6.61 22.83
N PRO A 34 -30.67 -7.29 24.00
CA PRO A 34 -29.81 -6.91 25.12
C PRO A 34 -28.54 -7.78 25.26
N GLY A 35 -27.49 -7.24 25.88
CA GLY A 35 -26.47 -8.08 26.52
C GLY A 35 -25.06 -7.53 26.54
N SER A 36 -24.47 -7.60 27.73
CA SER A 36 -23.03 -7.76 27.99
C SER A 36 -22.15 -6.51 28.08
N SER A 37 -22.13 -5.97 29.30
CA SER A 37 -20.94 -5.79 30.16
C SER A 37 -19.59 -5.47 29.48
N ARG A 38 -19.15 -4.21 29.58
CA ARG A 38 -17.72 -3.84 29.62
C ARG A 38 -17.44 -2.70 30.61
N PRO A 39 -16.21 -2.65 31.17
CA PRO A 39 -15.95 -2.18 32.53
C PRO A 39 -15.68 -0.67 32.61
N GLY A 40 -15.96 -0.10 33.78
CA GLY A 40 -15.58 1.27 34.13
C GLY A 40 -14.09 1.38 34.48
N THR A 41 -13.50 2.52 34.12
CA THR A 41 -12.21 3.06 34.60
C THR A 41 -12.23 4.59 34.43
N PRO A 42 -11.42 5.36 35.20
CA PRO A 42 -11.89 6.51 35.97
C PRO A 42 -11.61 7.87 35.31
N SER A 43 -12.30 8.90 35.79
CA SER A 43 -12.02 10.31 35.48
C SER A 43 -10.64 10.73 35.99
N PRO A 44 -9.98 11.66 35.26
CA PRO A 44 -9.56 12.88 35.93
C PRO A 44 -9.84 14.14 35.11
N SER A 45 -10.45 15.10 35.80
CA SER A 45 -10.10 16.52 35.83
C SER A 45 -9.84 17.30 34.52
N SER A 46 -10.68 18.33 34.38
CA SER A 46 -10.41 19.68 33.86
C SER A 46 -10.59 19.98 32.37
N SER A 47 -11.47 20.98 32.18
CA SER A 47 -11.57 21.99 31.12
C SER A 47 -12.03 21.58 29.72
N GLY A 48 -13.24 22.06 29.36
CA GLY A 48 -13.62 22.32 27.96
C GLY A 48 -14.95 21.72 27.51
N ASN A 49 -16.07 22.05 28.18
CA ASN A 49 -17.39 21.53 27.82
C ASN A 49 -18.11 22.45 26.80
N PHE A 50 -17.85 22.25 25.49
CA PHE A 50 -18.75 22.76 24.43
C PHE A 50 -19.68 21.63 23.98
N GLY A 51 -20.69 21.34 24.80
CA GLY A 51 -21.82 20.50 24.44
C GLY A 51 -23.01 21.37 24.08
N VAL A 52 -23.38 21.40 22.80
CA VAL A 52 -24.61 22.00 22.30
C VAL A 52 -25.80 21.32 23.01
N GLN A 53 -26.41 22.02 23.96
CA GLN A 53 -27.69 21.62 24.52
C GLN A 53 -28.81 21.96 23.55
N ARG A 54 -29.57 20.93 23.19
CA ARG A 54 -30.89 21.02 22.54
C ARG A 54 -31.86 21.70 23.53
N PRO A 55 -32.53 22.82 23.19
CA PRO A 55 -33.49 23.42 24.10
C PRO A 55 -34.76 22.57 24.15
N THR A 56 -34.95 21.88 25.27
CA THR A 56 -36.23 21.29 25.67
C THR A 56 -37.19 22.41 26.07
N ASP A 57 -38.46 22.22 25.73
CA ASP A 57 -39.57 23.13 25.95
C ASP A 57 -39.66 23.78 27.34
N ARG A 58 -40.05 25.06 27.31
CA ARG A 58 -40.81 25.79 28.34
C ARG A 58 -40.08 26.19 29.63
N ALA A 59 -39.52 27.39 29.59
CA ALA A 59 -39.88 28.40 30.58
C ALA A 59 -39.94 29.76 29.88
N SER A 60 -41.09 30.43 29.95
CA SER A 60 -41.18 31.86 29.69
C SER A 60 -40.31 32.57 30.72
N SER A 61 -39.01 32.68 30.46
CA SER A 61 -38.17 33.67 31.11
C SER A 61 -38.64 35.01 30.58
N VAL A 62 -39.57 35.63 31.30
CA VAL A 62 -39.78 37.08 31.23
C VAL A 62 -38.38 37.68 31.34
N SER A 63 -37.86 38.13 30.20
CA SER A 63 -36.56 38.78 30.10
C SER A 63 -36.64 39.98 31.02
N ARG A 64 -36.04 39.85 32.21
CA ARG A 64 -35.90 40.99 33.11
C ARG A 64 -34.78 41.82 32.52
N VAL A 65 -35.15 42.73 31.63
CA VAL A 65 -34.29 43.83 31.18
C VAL A 65 -33.66 44.42 32.43
N SER A 66 -32.32 44.45 32.47
CA SER A 66 -31.60 44.98 33.62
C SER A 66 -32.03 46.43 33.86
N PRO A 67 -32.11 46.93 35.10
CA PRO A 67 -32.41 48.33 35.36
C PRO A 67 -31.52 49.31 34.57
N ALA A 68 -30.27 48.91 34.29
CA ALA A 68 -29.36 49.69 33.46
C ALA A 68 -29.75 49.70 31.96
N GLU A 69 -30.24 48.58 31.43
CA GLU A 69 -30.71 48.47 30.04
C GLU A 69 -32.03 49.21 29.85
N ALA A 70 -32.94 49.11 30.83
CA ALA A 70 -34.21 49.84 30.82
C ALA A 70 -34.00 51.35 30.93
N ALA A 71 -32.99 51.79 31.68
CA ALA A 71 -32.65 53.21 31.81
C ALA A 71 -32.31 53.85 30.45
N GLY A 72 -31.61 53.12 29.56
CA GLY A 72 -31.29 53.60 28.21
C GLY A 72 -32.52 53.84 27.33
N ILE A 73 -33.53 52.97 27.46
CA ILE A 73 -34.82 53.12 26.75
C ILE A 73 -35.60 54.30 27.33
N ILE A 74 -35.61 54.44 28.67
CA ILE A 74 -36.29 55.54 29.35
C ILE A 74 -35.64 56.88 28.96
N THR A 75 -34.31 56.97 28.88
CA THR A 75 -33.62 58.18 28.42
C THR A 75 -33.97 58.53 26.98
N ALA A 76 -34.12 57.54 26.09
CA ALA A 76 -34.50 57.77 24.69
C ALA A 76 -35.96 58.25 24.51
N ILE A 77 -36.81 58.08 25.52
CA ILE A 77 -38.23 58.47 25.50
C ILE A 77 -38.48 59.75 26.31
N LYS A 78 -37.66 60.01 27.35
CA LYS A 78 -37.86 61.09 28.32
C LYS A 78 -37.87 62.50 27.72
N ASP A 79 -37.06 62.74 26.69
CA ASP A 79 -36.89 64.08 26.11
C ASP A 79 -37.83 64.33 24.91
N LYS A 80 -38.77 63.41 24.64
CA LYS A 80 -39.73 63.54 23.54
C LYS A 80 -40.92 64.43 23.91
N SER A 81 -41.45 65.15 22.93
CA SER A 81 -42.67 65.95 23.10
C SER A 81 -43.92 65.07 23.23
N LEU A 82 -44.99 65.66 23.76
CA LEU A 82 -46.27 64.96 23.97
C LEU A 82 -46.88 64.52 22.62
N GLU A 83 -46.69 65.35 21.59
CA GLU A 83 -47.10 65.10 20.22
C GLU A 83 -46.32 63.93 19.62
N GLU A 84 -45.00 63.88 19.82
CA GLU A 84 -44.15 62.75 19.38
C GLU A 84 -44.48 61.44 20.10
N LEU A 85 -44.85 61.49 21.40
CA LEU A 85 -45.26 60.31 22.14
C LEU A 85 -46.62 59.78 21.66
N ARG A 86 -47.58 60.67 21.35
CA ARG A 86 -48.86 60.29 20.72
C ARG A 86 -48.63 59.70 19.34
N ASP A 87 -47.74 60.31 18.56
CA ASP A 87 -47.35 59.82 17.25
C ASP A 87 -46.74 58.41 17.35
N LEU A 88 -45.86 58.18 18.32
CA LEU A 88 -45.25 56.87 18.56
C LEU A 88 -46.25 55.78 18.97
N LEU A 89 -47.32 56.16 19.67
CA LEU A 89 -48.38 55.24 20.12
C LEU A 89 -49.41 54.96 19.02
N CYS A 90 -49.61 55.90 18.10
CA CYS A 90 -50.59 55.80 17.02
C CYS A 90 -50.00 55.25 15.72
N HIS A 91 -48.73 55.54 15.42
CA HIS A 91 -48.07 55.19 14.17
C HIS A 91 -46.96 54.16 14.37
N GLN A 92 -47.14 52.99 13.74
CA GLN A 92 -46.20 51.87 13.81
C GLN A 92 -44.80 52.21 13.28
N ASP A 93 -44.72 53.04 12.24
CA ASP A 93 -43.43 53.42 11.63
C ASP A 93 -42.59 54.30 12.55
N GLY A 94 -43.23 55.20 13.31
CA GLY A 94 -42.55 56.02 14.32
C GLY A 94 -41.97 55.16 15.45
N TYR A 95 -42.73 54.18 15.91
CA TYR A 95 -42.26 53.19 16.88
C TYR A 95 -41.11 52.33 16.33
N HIS A 96 -41.23 51.84 15.09
CA HIS A 96 -40.19 51.01 14.46
C HIS A 96 -38.88 51.80 14.28
N ASN A 97 -38.96 53.07 13.87
CA ASN A 97 -37.80 53.94 13.75
C ASN A 97 -37.12 54.21 15.09
N LEU A 98 -37.90 54.40 16.18
CA LEU A 98 -37.33 54.48 17.52
C LEU A 98 -36.62 53.18 17.90
N LEU A 99 -37.25 52.02 17.65
CA LEU A 99 -36.66 50.73 17.99
C LEU A 99 -35.31 50.53 17.28
N LEU A 100 -35.21 50.90 15.99
CA LEU A 100 -33.97 50.84 15.22
C LEU A 100 -32.94 51.89 15.65
N SER A 101 -33.35 52.98 16.29
CA SER A 101 -32.42 54.01 16.77
C SER A 101 -31.75 53.65 18.10
N LEU A 102 -32.31 52.70 18.86
CA LEU A 102 -31.74 52.21 20.12
C LEU A 102 -30.40 51.50 19.90
N GLU A 103 -29.38 51.86 20.67
CA GLU A 103 -28.05 51.24 20.55
C GLU A 103 -28.01 49.72 20.76
N PRO A 104 -28.78 49.12 21.69
CA PRO A 104 -28.85 47.66 21.78
C PRO A 104 -29.31 47.00 20.48
N VAL A 105 -30.29 47.61 19.79
CA VAL A 105 -30.85 47.07 18.54
C VAL A 105 -29.88 47.29 17.37
N LYS A 106 -29.21 48.45 17.30
CA LYS A 106 -28.14 48.70 16.33
C LYS A 106 -26.98 47.72 16.49
N THR A 107 -26.52 47.52 17.73
CA THR A 107 -25.43 46.61 18.05
C THR A 107 -25.81 45.18 17.67
N GLN A 108 -27.02 44.73 18.02
CA GLN A 108 -27.51 43.40 17.67
C GLN A 108 -27.64 43.20 16.16
N ASN A 109 -28.18 44.20 15.44
CA ASN A 109 -28.27 44.15 13.98
C ASN A 109 -26.88 44.07 13.33
N LYS A 110 -25.92 44.87 13.82
CA LYS A 110 -24.55 44.83 13.34
C LYS A 110 -23.93 43.43 13.52
N VAL A 111 -24.03 42.84 14.72
CA VAL A 111 -23.51 41.49 14.97
C VAL A 111 -24.17 40.45 14.06
N ARG A 112 -25.49 40.55 13.85
CA ARG A 112 -26.21 39.65 12.93
C ARG A 112 -25.70 39.79 11.49
N ASP A 113 -25.50 41.02 11.03
CA ASP A 113 -25.08 41.31 9.68
C ASP A 113 -23.61 40.89 9.45
N ASP A 114 -22.73 41.13 10.43
CA ASP A 114 -21.34 40.66 10.44
C ASP A 114 -21.29 39.12 10.37
N LEU A 115 -22.06 38.42 11.21
CA LEU A 115 -22.13 36.95 11.20
C LEU A 115 -22.64 36.41 9.86
N ARG A 116 -23.66 37.06 9.29
CA ARG A 116 -24.20 36.69 7.97
C ARG A 116 -23.14 36.87 6.89
N ASN A 117 -22.40 37.98 6.92
CA ASN A 117 -21.37 38.29 5.95
C ASN A 117 -20.20 37.30 6.04
N GLU A 118 -19.72 37.00 7.25
CA GLU A 118 -18.66 36.00 7.47
C GLU A 118 -19.09 34.60 7.02
N THR A 119 -20.31 34.20 7.35
CA THR A 119 -20.86 32.90 6.92
C THR A 119 -20.91 32.79 5.40
N LEU A 120 -21.34 33.85 4.72
CA LEU A 120 -21.41 33.91 3.27
C LEU A 120 -20.00 33.86 2.66
N GLN A 121 -19.05 34.61 3.24
CA GLN A 121 -17.67 34.61 2.79
C GLN A 121 -17.01 33.23 2.93
N LEU A 122 -17.19 32.57 4.06
CA LEU A 122 -16.72 31.20 4.28
C LEU A 122 -17.34 30.22 3.27
N ALA A 123 -18.63 30.35 2.98
CA ALA A 123 -19.29 29.53 1.97
C ALA A 123 -18.69 29.73 0.56
N ARG A 124 -18.36 30.97 0.18
CA ARG A 124 -17.69 31.28 -1.08
C ARG A 124 -16.28 30.68 -1.15
N GLU A 125 -15.48 30.87 -0.10
CA GLU A 125 -14.12 30.31 -0.04
C GLU A 125 -14.12 28.78 -0.06
N ASN A 126 -15.13 28.15 0.55
CA ASN A 126 -15.30 26.71 0.49
C ASN A 126 -15.62 26.25 -0.94
N LEU A 127 -16.55 26.94 -1.61
CA LEU A 127 -16.90 26.66 -3.00
C LEU A 127 -15.69 26.82 -3.94
N GLU A 128 -14.84 27.82 -3.70
CA GLU A 128 -13.61 28.03 -4.48
C GLU A 128 -12.57 26.90 -4.27
N LYS A 129 -12.56 26.25 -3.10
CA LYS A 129 -11.66 25.12 -2.81
C LYS A 129 -12.16 23.80 -3.41
N GLU A 130 -13.46 23.64 -3.64
CA GLU A 130 -14.04 22.43 -4.25
C GLU A 130 -13.38 21.98 -5.56
N PRO A 131 -13.15 22.84 -6.57
CA PRO A 131 -12.51 22.42 -7.82
C PRO A 131 -11.09 21.89 -7.57
N ARG A 132 -10.32 22.52 -6.67
CA ARG A 132 -8.96 22.06 -6.34
C ARG A 132 -8.96 20.71 -5.63
N ILE A 133 -9.91 20.48 -4.72
CA ILE A 133 -10.07 19.18 -4.06
C ILE A 133 -10.45 18.10 -5.09
N MET A 134 -11.36 18.42 -6.01
CA MET A 134 -11.77 17.51 -7.08
C MET A 134 -10.61 17.14 -7.99
N GLU A 135 -9.80 18.12 -8.39
CA GLU A 135 -8.60 17.91 -9.21
C GLU A 135 -7.61 16.96 -8.51
N LEU A 136 -7.27 17.23 -7.25
CA LEU A 136 -6.36 16.39 -6.47
C LEU A 136 -6.89 14.96 -6.28
N ARG A 137 -8.19 14.80 -6.03
CA ARG A 137 -8.84 13.49 -5.98
C ARG A 137 -8.72 12.75 -7.31
N ASN A 138 -8.91 13.46 -8.42
CA ASN A 138 -8.77 12.87 -9.74
C ASN A 138 -7.33 12.44 -10.02
N GLN A 139 -6.35 13.27 -9.70
CA GLN A 139 -4.92 12.94 -9.82
C GLN A 139 -4.58 11.69 -9.00
N CYS A 140 -5.01 11.64 -7.74
CA CYS A 140 -4.77 10.48 -6.88
C CYS A 140 -5.42 9.20 -7.42
N ARG A 141 -6.62 9.32 -7.99
CA ARG A 141 -7.29 8.18 -8.65
C ARG A 141 -6.48 7.70 -9.85
N ILE A 142 -6.07 8.61 -10.74
CA ILE A 142 -5.25 8.27 -11.91
C ILE A 142 -3.99 7.53 -11.48
N ILE A 143 -3.21 8.11 -10.56
CA ILE A 143 -1.96 7.51 -10.06
C ILE A 143 -2.21 6.11 -9.51
N ARG A 144 -3.20 5.95 -8.62
CA ARG A 144 -3.53 4.63 -8.06
C ARG A 144 -3.92 3.63 -9.14
N THR A 145 -4.74 4.04 -10.11
CA THR A 145 -5.19 3.15 -11.19
C THR A 145 -4.07 2.78 -12.15
N THR A 146 -3.18 3.72 -12.50
CA THR A 146 -2.07 3.45 -13.42
C THR A 146 -0.98 2.62 -12.75
N GLU A 147 -0.65 2.91 -11.49
CA GLU A 147 0.29 2.10 -10.71
C GLU A 147 -0.25 0.69 -10.48
N LEU A 148 -1.55 0.56 -10.18
CA LEU A 148 -2.20 -0.74 -10.03
C LEU A 148 -2.16 -1.54 -11.33
N ALA A 149 -2.51 -0.91 -12.46
CA ALA A 149 -2.47 -1.56 -13.77
C ALA A 149 -1.05 -2.04 -14.12
N ALA A 150 -0.04 -1.20 -13.92
CA ALA A 150 1.36 -1.57 -14.16
C ALA A 150 1.84 -2.71 -13.25
N ALA A 151 1.38 -2.76 -12.00
CA ALA A 151 1.67 -3.87 -11.09
C ALA A 151 1.00 -5.17 -11.53
N GLN A 152 -0.26 -5.09 -11.98
CA GLN A 152 -1.02 -6.22 -12.50
C GLN A 152 -0.40 -6.79 -13.78
N GLU A 153 0.03 -5.92 -14.71
CA GLU A 153 0.73 -6.34 -15.93
C GLU A 153 2.02 -7.10 -15.60
N LYS A 154 2.83 -6.57 -14.67
CA LYS A 154 4.05 -7.25 -14.21
C LYS A 154 3.76 -8.60 -13.55
N LEU A 155 2.69 -8.69 -12.78
CA LEU A 155 2.26 -9.94 -12.16
C LEU A 155 1.90 -10.97 -13.23
N HIS A 156 1.07 -10.60 -14.20
CA HIS A 156 0.67 -11.49 -15.30
C HIS A 156 1.85 -11.93 -16.17
N GLU A 157 2.79 -11.03 -16.44
CA GLU A 157 4.02 -11.36 -17.16
C GLU A 157 4.90 -12.37 -16.39
N LEU A 158 5.00 -12.24 -15.07
CA LEU A 158 5.71 -13.19 -14.23
C LEU A 158 4.99 -14.55 -14.15
N GLU A 159 3.67 -14.55 -14.06
CA GLU A 159 2.86 -15.77 -14.09
C GLU A 159 3.05 -16.53 -15.41
N ARG A 160 3.03 -15.83 -16.55
CA ARG A 160 3.31 -16.42 -17.87
C ARG A 160 4.69 -17.05 -17.94
N ARG A 161 5.74 -16.34 -17.49
CA ARG A 161 7.12 -16.88 -17.47
C ARG A 161 7.24 -18.10 -16.57
N LYS A 162 6.59 -18.08 -15.40
CA LYS A 162 6.53 -19.23 -14.49
C LYS A 162 5.88 -20.42 -15.20
N GLU A 163 4.76 -20.23 -15.87
CA GLU A 163 4.08 -21.32 -16.60
C GLU A 163 4.92 -21.88 -17.74
N GLU A 164 5.59 -21.03 -18.52
CA GLU A 164 6.53 -21.47 -19.57
C GLU A 164 7.65 -22.30 -18.98
N LEU A 165 8.27 -21.83 -17.90
CA LEU A 165 9.31 -22.57 -17.20
C LEU A 165 8.78 -23.91 -16.69
N LEU A 166 7.59 -23.92 -16.11
CA LEU A 166 6.96 -25.13 -15.59
C LEU A 166 6.65 -26.12 -16.73
N LYS A 167 6.27 -25.63 -17.92
CA LYS A 167 6.12 -26.46 -19.13
C LYS A 167 7.46 -27.04 -19.59
N PHE A 168 8.53 -26.24 -19.65
CA PHE A 168 9.86 -26.70 -20.09
C PHE A 168 10.52 -27.70 -19.12
N TYR A 169 10.35 -27.47 -17.82
CA TYR A 169 10.96 -28.26 -16.76
C TYR A 169 9.97 -29.22 -16.08
N SER A 170 8.79 -29.42 -16.67
CA SER A 170 7.85 -30.46 -16.24
C SER A 170 8.55 -31.82 -16.28
N PRO A 171 8.31 -32.70 -15.29
CA PRO A 171 8.86 -34.05 -15.28
C PRO A 171 8.66 -34.79 -16.62
N ALA A 172 7.49 -34.62 -17.24
CA ALA A 172 7.19 -35.21 -18.54
C ALA A 172 8.07 -34.64 -19.68
N SER A 173 8.23 -33.32 -19.74
CA SER A 173 9.07 -32.65 -20.75
C SER A 173 10.55 -33.01 -20.58
N LEU A 174 11.02 -33.13 -19.34
CA LEU A 174 12.39 -33.54 -19.04
C LEU A 174 12.63 -35.00 -19.43
N LEU A 175 11.71 -35.91 -19.06
CA LEU A 175 11.77 -37.31 -19.47
C LEU A 175 11.75 -37.45 -20.99
N HIS A 176 10.88 -36.73 -21.68
CA HIS A 176 10.82 -36.73 -23.14
C HIS A 176 12.13 -36.25 -23.78
N ARG A 177 12.77 -35.20 -23.23
CA ARG A 177 14.08 -34.73 -23.71
C ARG A 177 15.21 -35.73 -23.45
N LEU A 178 15.19 -36.41 -22.31
CA LEU A 178 16.16 -37.46 -22.00
C LEU A 178 15.98 -38.68 -22.91
N GLN A 179 14.74 -39.09 -23.14
CA GLN A 179 14.39 -40.24 -23.98
C GLN A 179 14.70 -39.97 -25.47
N GLY A 180 14.42 -38.76 -25.96
CA GLY A 180 14.81 -38.33 -27.30
C GLY A 180 16.34 -38.22 -27.48
N GLY A 181 17.06 -37.78 -26.44
CA GLY A 181 18.54 -37.78 -26.43
C GLY A 181 19.12 -39.19 -26.43
N ALA A 182 18.53 -40.12 -25.67
CA ALA A 182 18.91 -41.53 -25.68
C ALA A 182 18.65 -42.18 -27.05
N ALA A 183 17.55 -41.84 -27.72
CA ALA A 183 17.26 -42.30 -29.08
C ALA A 183 18.27 -41.76 -30.10
N LEU A 184 18.66 -40.49 -30.02
CA LEU A 184 19.69 -39.90 -30.87
C LEU A 184 21.08 -40.52 -30.64
N LEU A 185 21.41 -40.88 -29.40
CA LEU A 185 22.63 -41.61 -29.09
C LEU A 185 22.58 -43.03 -29.68
N ALA A 186 21.44 -43.72 -29.57
CA ALA A 186 21.24 -45.04 -30.15
C ALA A 186 21.27 -45.05 -31.70
N LEU A 187 21.00 -43.92 -32.34
CA LEU A 187 21.12 -43.77 -33.80
C LEU A 187 22.53 -43.38 -34.26
N ASN A 188 23.28 -42.61 -33.46
CA ASN A 188 24.67 -42.23 -33.78
C ASN A 188 25.68 -43.33 -33.44
N LEU A 189 25.44 -44.10 -32.38
CA LEU A 189 26.12 -45.36 -32.13
C LEU A 189 25.39 -46.41 -32.96
N GLY A 190 25.81 -46.64 -34.20
CA GLY A 190 25.31 -47.71 -35.05
C GLY A 190 25.57 -49.09 -34.43
N THR A 191 24.87 -49.42 -33.36
CA THR A 191 24.95 -50.70 -32.65
C THR A 191 23.59 -51.36 -32.75
N GLY A 192 23.32 -51.92 -33.93
CA GLY A 192 22.51 -53.12 -34.01
C GLY A 192 23.24 -54.21 -33.23
N GLY A 193 22.83 -54.43 -31.98
CA GLY A 193 23.47 -55.39 -31.10
C GLY A 193 22.65 -55.54 -29.84
N VAL A 194 21.87 -56.61 -29.80
CA VAL A 194 21.20 -57.11 -28.59
C VAL A 194 22.31 -57.34 -27.55
N VAL A 195 22.42 -56.47 -26.55
CA VAL A 195 23.34 -56.68 -25.43
C VAL A 195 22.68 -57.69 -24.51
N ASP A 196 23.08 -58.96 -24.68
CA ASP A 196 22.80 -60.05 -23.77
C ASP A 196 23.27 -59.69 -22.35
N ARG A 197 22.41 -59.96 -21.37
CA ARG A 197 22.48 -59.43 -20.00
C ARG A 197 23.30 -60.34 -19.07
N THR A 198 24.23 -61.12 -19.61
CA THR A 198 24.81 -62.29 -18.92
C THR A 198 26.34 -62.32 -18.87
N VAL A 199 27.04 -61.22 -19.14
CA VAL A 199 28.50 -61.15 -18.93
C VAL A 199 28.87 -59.80 -18.31
N PHE A 200 28.58 -59.63 -17.02
CA PHE A 200 29.34 -58.72 -16.18
C PHE A 200 30.55 -59.48 -15.64
N PRO A 201 31.77 -59.30 -16.19
CA PRO A 201 32.96 -59.78 -15.53
C PRO A 201 33.19 -58.94 -14.27
N ASN A 202 33.24 -59.66 -13.14
CA ASN A 202 33.59 -59.27 -11.79
C ASN A 202 34.46 -57.98 -11.72
N LEU A 203 33.90 -56.88 -11.18
CA LEU A 203 34.52 -55.55 -11.02
C LEU A 203 35.62 -55.50 -9.93
N GLY A 204 36.26 -56.63 -9.63
CA GLY A 204 37.29 -56.75 -8.59
C GLY A 204 38.72 -56.34 -9.01
N ASN A 205 38.95 -56.01 -10.28
CA ASN A 205 40.30 -55.71 -10.77
C ASN A 205 40.60 -54.20 -10.72
N SER A 206 41.32 -53.80 -9.66
CA SER A 206 41.79 -52.42 -9.39
C SER A 206 42.51 -51.76 -10.58
N ASP A 207 43.16 -52.52 -11.46
CA ASP A 207 44.01 -51.98 -12.52
C ASP A 207 43.23 -51.37 -13.71
N TYR A 208 41.98 -51.77 -13.95
CA TYR A 208 41.16 -51.23 -15.04
C TYR A 208 40.42 -49.94 -14.67
N ILE A 209 40.29 -49.64 -13.37
CA ILE A 209 39.50 -48.51 -12.86
C ILE A 209 40.39 -47.31 -12.52
N LYS A 210 41.69 -47.54 -12.27
CA LYS A 210 42.70 -46.48 -12.05
C LYS A 210 42.70 -45.40 -13.15
N PRO A 211 42.61 -45.71 -14.46
CA PRO A 211 42.54 -44.68 -15.51
C PRO A 211 41.23 -43.90 -15.54
N PHE A 212 40.14 -44.47 -15.01
CA PHE A 212 38.83 -43.83 -14.96
C PHE A 212 38.74 -42.80 -13.83
N LEU A 213 39.34 -43.08 -12.68
CA LEU A 213 39.45 -42.13 -11.56
C LEU A 213 40.55 -41.07 -11.75
N ARG A 214 41.64 -41.43 -12.44
CA ARG A 214 42.74 -40.50 -12.73
C ARG A 214 42.32 -39.32 -13.62
N ARG A 215 41.39 -39.53 -14.57
CA ARG A 215 40.93 -38.47 -15.49
C ARG A 215 40.23 -37.29 -14.77
N PRO A 216 39.28 -37.52 -13.85
CA PRO A 216 38.73 -36.49 -12.99
C PRO A 216 39.78 -35.75 -12.15
N ASP A 217 40.73 -36.47 -11.54
CA ASP A 217 41.78 -35.88 -10.71
C ASP A 217 42.72 -34.96 -11.51
N ASP A 218 43.17 -35.42 -12.69
CA ASP A 218 44.01 -34.63 -13.59
C ASP A 218 43.26 -33.39 -14.11
N ALA A 219 41.96 -33.55 -14.41
CA ALA A 219 41.11 -32.44 -14.83
C ALA A 219 40.86 -31.43 -13.70
N MET A 220 40.83 -31.86 -12.44
CA MET A 220 40.72 -30.98 -11.27
C MET A 220 42.02 -30.20 -11.06
N ARG A 221 43.17 -30.88 -11.12
CA ARG A 221 44.49 -30.24 -11.03
C ARG A 221 44.71 -29.19 -12.11
N LYS A 222 44.28 -29.49 -13.35
CA LYS A 222 44.31 -28.53 -14.45
C LYS A 222 43.50 -27.25 -14.17
N THR A 223 42.31 -27.38 -13.58
CA THR A 223 41.51 -26.18 -13.21
C THR A 223 42.11 -25.37 -12.07
N GLU A 224 42.91 -26.01 -11.21
CA GLU A 224 43.63 -25.32 -10.14
C GLU A 224 44.81 -24.53 -10.72
N GLU A 225 45.59 -25.14 -11.60
CA GLU A 225 46.66 -24.47 -12.36
C GLU A 225 46.15 -23.29 -13.20
N GLU A 226 45.02 -23.46 -13.90
CA GLU A 226 44.36 -22.38 -14.64
C GLU A 226 43.89 -21.24 -13.71
N SER A 227 43.52 -21.55 -12.46
CA SER A 227 43.13 -20.53 -11.48
C SER A 227 44.32 -19.78 -10.90
N GLU A 228 45.44 -20.46 -10.64
CA GLU A 228 46.69 -19.83 -10.21
C GLU A 228 47.28 -18.94 -11.30
N ASN A 229 47.13 -19.33 -12.57
CA ASN A 229 47.56 -18.50 -13.69
C ASN A 229 46.68 -17.23 -13.82
N LEU A 230 45.37 -17.32 -13.56
CA LEU A 230 44.52 -16.14 -13.47
C LEU A 230 44.89 -15.22 -12.30
N ASP A 231 45.29 -15.79 -11.16
CA ASP A 231 45.75 -15.01 -10.01
C ASP A 231 47.05 -14.24 -10.36
N LYS A 232 47.98 -14.88 -11.09
CA LYS A 232 49.21 -14.22 -11.61
C LYS A 232 48.90 -13.10 -12.60
N GLN A 233 47.98 -13.32 -13.55
CA GLN A 233 47.57 -12.31 -14.52
C GLN A 233 46.94 -11.07 -13.86
N LEU A 234 46.23 -11.25 -12.74
CA LEU A 234 45.69 -10.14 -11.97
C LEU A 234 46.82 -9.34 -11.30
N LEU A 235 47.81 -10.03 -10.73
CA LEU A 235 48.97 -9.40 -10.08
C LEU A 235 49.87 -8.65 -11.07
N GLU A 236 49.98 -9.15 -12.30
CA GLU A 236 50.70 -8.53 -13.41
C GLU A 236 49.91 -7.40 -14.09
N GLY A 237 48.65 -7.19 -13.69
CA GLY A 237 47.77 -6.15 -14.23
C GLY A 237 47.27 -6.43 -15.65
N GLU A 238 47.45 -7.65 -16.16
CA GLU A 238 47.00 -8.07 -17.49
C GLU A 238 45.47 -8.19 -17.60
N ILE A 239 44.79 -8.38 -16.46
CA ILE A 239 43.33 -8.50 -16.39
C ILE A 239 42.76 -7.57 -15.32
N ASP A 240 41.62 -6.93 -15.64
CA ASP A 240 40.86 -6.14 -14.68
C ASP A 240 40.13 -7.04 -13.67
N LEU A 241 39.91 -6.51 -12.46
CA LEU A 241 39.31 -7.20 -11.32
C LEU A 241 37.90 -7.74 -11.66
N ALA A 242 37.11 -7.01 -12.44
CA ALA A 242 35.78 -7.46 -12.86
C ALA A 242 35.86 -8.72 -13.75
N ALA A 243 36.80 -8.75 -14.68
CA ALA A 243 37.03 -9.89 -15.56
C ALA A 243 37.63 -11.09 -14.79
N PHE A 244 38.52 -10.82 -13.84
CA PHE A 244 39.08 -11.83 -12.94
C PHE A 244 37.98 -12.53 -12.14
N VAL A 245 37.14 -11.79 -11.42
CA VAL A 245 36.07 -12.37 -10.58
C VAL A 245 35.13 -13.25 -11.41
N GLN A 246 34.78 -12.81 -12.62
CA GLN A 246 33.91 -13.57 -13.51
C GLN A 246 34.55 -14.88 -13.97
N LYS A 247 35.82 -14.84 -14.39
CA LYS A 247 36.56 -16.03 -14.86
C LYS A 247 36.85 -16.98 -13.70
N TYR A 248 37.34 -16.47 -12.58
CA TYR A 248 37.66 -17.25 -11.38
C TYR A 248 36.44 -18.00 -10.83
N LYS A 249 35.28 -17.34 -10.77
CA LYS A 249 34.02 -17.96 -10.35
C LYS A 249 33.64 -19.15 -11.24
N LYS A 250 33.82 -19.05 -12.56
CA LYS A 250 33.56 -20.16 -13.50
C LYS A 250 34.52 -21.32 -13.28
N LEU A 251 35.82 -21.05 -13.08
CA LEU A 251 36.81 -22.09 -12.80
C LEU A 251 36.49 -22.83 -11.50
N ARG A 252 36.16 -22.10 -10.42
CA ARG A 252 35.80 -22.73 -9.13
C ARG A 252 34.52 -23.55 -9.22
N GLN A 253 33.49 -23.08 -9.94
CA GLN A 253 32.30 -23.89 -10.20
C GLN A 253 32.61 -25.20 -10.95
N SER A 254 33.50 -25.13 -11.95
CA SER A 254 33.96 -26.30 -12.69
C SER A 254 34.71 -27.30 -11.79
N TYR A 255 35.62 -26.81 -10.95
CA TYR A 255 36.34 -27.61 -9.96
C TYR A 255 35.37 -28.33 -9.02
N HIS A 256 34.44 -27.61 -8.40
CA HIS A 256 33.48 -28.20 -7.45
C HIS A 256 32.58 -29.26 -8.12
N LYS A 257 32.14 -29.02 -9.36
CA LYS A 257 31.36 -30.01 -10.13
C LYS A 257 32.16 -31.29 -10.38
N ARG A 258 33.45 -31.16 -10.72
CA ARG A 258 34.36 -32.30 -10.93
C ARG A 258 34.66 -33.02 -9.62
N ALA A 259 34.88 -32.28 -8.53
CA ALA A 259 35.11 -32.85 -7.20
C ALA A 259 33.92 -33.69 -6.71
N LEU A 260 32.69 -33.22 -6.92
CA LEU A 260 31.48 -33.97 -6.59
C LEU A 260 31.33 -35.23 -7.45
N THR A 261 31.68 -35.13 -8.73
CA THR A 261 31.65 -36.28 -9.66
C THR A 261 32.71 -37.31 -9.28
N HIS A 262 33.92 -36.87 -8.92
CA HIS A 262 34.99 -37.73 -8.43
C HIS A 262 34.58 -38.42 -7.12
N LEU A 263 33.98 -37.68 -6.18
CA LEU A 263 33.48 -38.25 -4.93
C LEU A 263 32.41 -39.32 -5.19
N ALA A 264 31.43 -39.03 -6.06
CA ALA A 264 30.39 -39.99 -6.44
C ALA A 264 30.98 -41.27 -7.06
N ALA A 265 31.91 -41.12 -8.02
CA ALA A 265 32.59 -42.24 -8.65
C ALA A 265 33.41 -43.07 -7.65
N LYS A 266 34.09 -42.41 -6.70
CA LYS A 266 34.84 -43.07 -5.63
C LYS A 266 33.91 -43.83 -4.68
N THR A 267 32.76 -43.25 -4.31
CA THR A 267 31.79 -43.90 -3.43
C THR A 267 31.09 -45.10 -4.07
N SER A 268 30.88 -45.08 -5.40
CA SER A 268 30.28 -46.21 -6.13
C SER A 268 31.20 -47.43 -6.28
N ILE A 269 32.49 -47.30 -5.93
CA ILE A 269 33.48 -48.39 -5.99
C ILE A 269 33.64 -49.06 -4.61
N THR A 270 33.31 -48.37 -3.53
CA THR A 270 33.46 -48.84 -2.13
C THR A 270 32.19 -49.46 -1.53
N GLY A 271 31.14 -49.70 -2.32
CA GLY A 271 29.92 -50.40 -1.91
C GLY A 271 29.71 -51.66 -2.74
#